data_AF-A0A8H6E4Y9-F1
#
_entry.id   AF-A0A8H6E4Y9-F1
#
_cell.length_a   1.000
_cell.length_b   1.000
_cell.length_c   1.000
_cell.angle_alpha   90.00
_cell.angle_beta   90.00
_cell.angle_gamma   90.00
#
_symmetry.space_group_name_H-M   'P 1'
#
loop_
_entity.id
_entity.type
_entity.pdbx_description
1 polymer ?
#
loop_
_entity_poly.entity_id
_entity_poly.type
_entity_poly.pdbx_seq_one_letter_code
_entity_poly.pdbx_strand_id
1 'polypeptide(L)'
;MSWTRTVSAFAPQLQSMKNLLDLAREAAVAPGRSRVRVGFQFVSSIGVVGNSGTTGRVLERRLPVSATVPIGYAEAKWVCEALLDETLHKFLALFRPQVTRPGQIAGSSASGYWNTIEHLPFFIKSPQVLGVWPDLDGVMQWVPVDLSAGVVADLILNPSASHAVYHVDNPVGQQWKDMN
;
A
#
# COMPACT_ATOMS: atom_id res chain seq x y z
N MET A 1 11.79 -7.51 -6.25
CA MET A 1 11.78 -6.05 -5.98
C MET A 1 13.22 -5.61 -5.76
N SER A 2 13.69 -4.52 -6.38
CA SER A 2 15.08 -4.05 -6.21
C SER A 2 15.11 -2.91 -5.21
N TRP A 3 15.65 -3.17 -4.02
CA TRP A 3 15.74 -2.23 -2.89
C TRP A 3 16.79 -1.13 -3.10
N THR A 4 17.63 -1.26 -4.13
CA THR A 4 18.75 -0.35 -4.43
C THR A 4 18.42 0.69 -5.50
N ARG A 5 17.22 0.65 -6.09
CA ARG A 5 16.80 1.64 -7.09
C ARG A 5 16.51 2.97 -6.43
N THR A 6 17.04 4.04 -7.01
CA THR A 6 16.68 5.42 -6.69
C THR A 6 15.27 5.75 -7.17
N VAL A 7 14.67 6.82 -6.65
CA VAL A 7 13.35 7.32 -7.10
C VAL A 7 13.32 7.62 -8.59
N SER A 8 14.42 8.12 -9.16
CA SER A 8 14.51 8.42 -10.59
C SER A 8 14.26 7.21 -11.49
N ALA A 9 14.59 5.99 -11.01
CA ALA A 9 14.30 4.75 -11.74
C ALA A 9 12.80 4.45 -11.84
N PHE A 10 11.95 5.16 -11.08
CA PHE A 10 10.49 5.06 -11.10
C PHE A 10 9.81 6.13 -11.97
N ALA A 11 10.56 6.93 -12.73
CA ALA A 11 9.99 7.95 -13.61
C ALA A 11 8.87 7.43 -14.55
N PRO A 12 8.98 6.23 -15.17
CA PRO A 12 7.88 5.69 -15.98
C PRO A 12 6.60 5.42 -15.18
N GLN A 13 6.72 4.98 -13.93
CA GLN A 13 5.59 4.73 -13.02
C GLN A 13 4.95 6.06 -12.58
N LEU A 14 5.77 7.08 -12.30
CA LEU A 14 5.27 8.43 -11.97
C LEU A 14 4.56 9.06 -13.17
N GLN A 15 5.06 8.86 -14.38
CA GLN A 15 4.37 9.30 -15.60
C GLN A 15 3.02 8.57 -15.77
N SER A 16 3.00 7.26 -15.53
CA SER A 16 1.76 6.47 -15.57
C SER A 16 0.75 6.99 -14.54
N MET A 17 1.21 7.31 -13.34
CA MET A 17 0.40 7.91 -12.29
C MET A 17 -0.21 9.25 -12.75
N LYS A 18 0.58 10.13 -13.35
CA LYS A 18 0.07 11.39 -13.94
C LYS A 18 -1.02 11.13 -14.97
N ASN A 19 -0.80 10.19 -15.90
CA ASN A 19 -1.77 9.87 -16.94
C ASN A 19 -3.11 9.38 -16.35
N LEU A 20 -3.07 8.60 -15.25
CA LEU A 20 -4.27 8.15 -14.55
C LEU A 20 -5.01 9.30 -13.85
N LEU A 21 -4.29 10.29 -13.32
CA LEU A 21 -4.90 11.50 -12.76
C LEU A 21 -5.59 12.35 -13.84
N ASP A 22 -4.95 12.49 -15.01
CA ASP A 22 -5.54 13.18 -16.15
C ASP A 22 -6.80 12.45 -16.64
N LEU A 23 -6.76 11.12 -16.74
CA LEU A 23 -7.92 10.29 -17.08
C LEU A 23 -9.06 10.47 -16.07
N ALA A 24 -8.75 10.47 -14.76
CA ALA A 24 -9.76 10.69 -13.73
C ALA A 24 -10.41 12.06 -13.87
N ARG A 25 -9.61 13.11 -14.13
CA ARG A 25 -10.12 14.46 -14.40
C ARG A 25 -11.05 14.47 -15.60
N GLU A 26 -10.62 13.92 -16.72
CA GLU A 26 -11.41 13.87 -17.96
C GLU A 26 -12.74 13.13 -17.76
N ALA A 27 -12.70 11.99 -17.06
CA ALA A 27 -13.91 11.25 -16.70
C ALA A 27 -14.86 12.05 -15.79
N ALA A 28 -14.34 12.93 -14.92
CA ALA A 28 -15.14 13.76 -14.03
C ALA A 28 -15.83 14.93 -14.72
N VAL A 29 -15.22 15.48 -15.79
CA VAL A 29 -15.74 16.66 -16.51
C VAL A 29 -16.41 16.31 -17.85
N ALA A 30 -16.45 15.04 -18.23
CA ALA A 30 -17.04 14.58 -19.48
C ALA A 30 -18.52 15.01 -19.62
N PRO A 31 -18.95 15.49 -20.81
CA PRO A 31 -20.34 15.83 -21.06
C PRO A 31 -21.30 14.65 -20.84
N GLY A 32 -22.49 14.90 -20.29
CA GLY A 32 -23.52 13.86 -20.07
C GLY A 32 -23.28 12.96 -18.86
N ARG A 33 -22.27 13.24 -18.05
CA ARG A 33 -21.94 12.47 -16.85
C ARG A 33 -22.97 12.66 -15.72
N SER A 34 -23.24 11.56 -15.01
CA SER A 34 -23.93 11.55 -13.71
C SER A 34 -23.24 12.44 -12.65
N ARG A 35 -24.01 13.01 -11.73
CA ARG A 35 -23.50 13.78 -10.57
C ARG A 35 -22.73 12.93 -9.54
N VAL A 36 -22.57 11.63 -9.77
CA VAL A 36 -21.75 10.75 -8.92
C VAL A 36 -20.29 11.21 -8.95
N ARG A 37 -19.50 10.92 -7.90
CA ARG A 37 -18.07 11.26 -7.82
C ARG A 37 -17.21 10.17 -8.46
N VAL A 38 -16.09 10.51 -9.10
CA VAL A 38 -15.12 9.52 -9.58
C VAL A 38 -14.39 8.93 -8.38
N GLY A 39 -14.49 7.62 -8.18
CA GLY A 39 -13.64 6.90 -7.24
C GLY A 39 -12.23 6.74 -7.81
N PHE A 40 -11.21 7.07 -7.03
CA PHE A 40 -9.82 6.83 -7.40
C PHE A 40 -9.08 6.26 -6.19
N GLN A 41 -8.50 5.07 -6.32
CA GLN A 41 -7.77 4.44 -5.23
C GLN A 41 -6.34 4.14 -5.65
N PHE A 42 -5.38 4.69 -4.91
CA PHE A 42 -3.97 4.40 -5.09
C PHE A 42 -3.51 3.39 -4.03
N VAL A 43 -3.00 2.24 -4.50
CA VAL A 43 -2.35 1.25 -3.63
C VAL A 43 -0.89 1.67 -3.43
N SER A 44 -0.64 2.26 -2.27
CA SER A 44 0.66 2.71 -1.78
C SER A 44 1.39 1.56 -1.05
N SER A 45 2.08 1.85 0.05
CA SER A 45 2.77 0.88 0.88
C SER A 45 2.95 1.43 2.30
N ILE A 46 2.97 0.56 3.31
CA ILE A 46 3.32 0.93 4.69
C ILE A 46 4.74 1.51 4.79
N GLY A 47 5.63 1.23 3.82
CA GLY A 47 6.96 1.82 3.75
C GLY A 47 6.98 3.36 3.71
N VAL A 48 5.87 3.98 3.30
CA VAL A 48 5.68 5.44 3.33
C VAL A 48 5.68 6.02 4.75
N VAL A 49 5.38 5.18 5.75
CA VAL A 49 5.33 5.60 7.16
C VAL A 49 6.35 4.86 8.04
N GLY A 50 7.21 4.03 7.45
CA GLY A 50 8.12 3.15 8.18
C GLY A 50 9.19 3.88 9.01
N ASN A 51 9.43 5.17 8.75
CA ASN A 51 10.33 6.03 9.52
C ASN A 51 9.60 7.18 10.24
N SER A 52 8.33 6.98 10.60
CA SER A 52 7.49 8.02 11.23
C SER A 52 7.98 8.52 12.59
N GLY A 53 8.96 7.85 13.22
CA GLY A 53 9.44 8.15 14.57
C GLY A 53 8.42 7.85 15.68
N THR A 54 7.29 7.21 15.34
CA THR A 54 6.25 6.84 16.29
C THR A 54 6.58 5.48 16.92
N THR A 55 6.47 5.40 18.25
CA THR A 55 6.49 4.12 18.96
C THR A 55 5.08 3.52 18.95
N GLY A 56 4.90 2.41 18.23
CA GLY A 56 3.61 1.72 18.10
C GLY A 56 2.86 2.03 16.82
N ARG A 57 1.52 2.04 16.87
CA ARG A 57 0.66 2.17 15.68
C ARG A 57 0.71 3.58 15.11
N VAL A 58 1.07 3.68 13.83
CA VAL A 58 1.04 4.95 13.08
C VAL A 58 -0.38 5.25 12.65
N LEU A 59 -0.84 6.48 12.90
CA LEU A 59 -2.17 6.95 12.47
C LEU A 59 -2.27 7.05 10.95
N GLU A 60 -3.46 6.76 10.42
CA GLU A 60 -3.80 6.85 9.00
C GLU A 60 -3.95 8.31 8.54
N ARG A 61 -2.82 8.99 8.43
CA ARG A 61 -2.76 10.37 7.96
C ARG A 61 -1.59 10.59 6.99
N ARG A 62 -1.61 11.77 6.37
CA ARG A 62 -0.51 12.28 5.57
C ARG A 62 0.69 12.51 6.47
N LEU A 63 1.86 12.06 6.01
CA LEU A 63 3.13 12.27 6.69
C LEU A 63 4.13 12.91 5.72
N PRO A 64 5.10 13.69 6.22
CA PRO A 64 6.16 14.23 5.39
C PRO A 64 7.04 13.11 4.82
N VAL A 65 7.77 13.40 3.74
CA VAL A 65 8.69 12.45 3.11
C VAL A 65 9.72 11.88 4.09
N SER A 66 10.11 12.63 5.13
CA SER A 66 11.03 12.17 6.18
C SER A 66 10.53 10.96 6.98
N ALA A 67 9.20 10.71 6.97
CA ALA A 67 8.61 9.52 7.57
C ALA A 67 8.70 8.26 6.69
N THR A 68 9.19 8.39 5.45
CA THR A 68 9.31 7.30 4.49
C THR A 68 10.61 6.54 4.72
N VAL A 69 10.59 5.21 4.54
CA VAL A 69 11.82 4.42 4.52
C VAL A 69 12.70 4.91 3.35
N PRO A 70 14.01 5.17 3.55
CA PRO A 70 14.88 5.78 2.54
C PRO A 70 15.30 4.79 1.45
N ILE A 71 14.31 4.29 0.73
CA ILE A 71 14.43 3.40 -0.43
C ILE A 71 13.59 3.97 -1.56
N GLY A 72 14.09 3.92 -2.80
CA GLY A 72 13.43 4.61 -3.91
C GLY A 72 12.02 4.08 -4.21
N TYR A 73 11.71 2.84 -3.85
CA TYR A 73 10.34 2.30 -3.92
C TYR A 73 9.37 3.05 -3.00
N ALA A 74 9.71 3.18 -1.71
CA ALA A 74 8.83 3.80 -0.73
C ALA A 74 8.69 5.30 -0.99
N GLU A 75 9.80 5.96 -1.36
CA GLU A 75 9.81 7.36 -1.78
C GLU A 75 8.95 7.58 -3.04
N ALA A 76 9.05 6.71 -4.05
CA ALA A 76 8.19 6.81 -5.24
C ALA A 76 6.69 6.62 -4.89
N LYS A 77 6.37 5.73 -3.94
CA LYS A 77 4.99 5.59 -3.43
C LYS A 77 4.53 6.86 -2.70
N TRP A 78 5.37 7.46 -1.86
CA TRP A 78 5.07 8.74 -1.21
C TRP A 78 4.84 9.87 -2.24
N VAL A 79 5.65 9.95 -3.29
CA VAL A 79 5.46 10.94 -4.38
C VAL A 79 4.08 10.76 -5.03
N CYS A 80 3.64 9.52 -5.29
CA CYS A 80 2.30 9.29 -5.80
C CYS A 80 1.22 9.75 -4.81
N GLU A 81 1.36 9.50 -3.50
CA GLU A 81 0.42 10.01 -2.49
C GLU A 81 0.35 11.55 -2.52
N ALA A 82 1.50 12.22 -2.58
CA ALA A 82 1.60 13.66 -2.69
C ALA A 82 0.95 14.18 -3.98
N LEU A 83 1.07 13.47 -5.11
CA LEU A 83 0.38 13.81 -6.35
C LEU A 83 -1.14 13.73 -6.21
N LEU A 84 -1.71 12.74 -5.49
CA LEU A 84 -3.16 12.73 -5.21
C LEU A 84 -3.57 13.92 -4.34
N ASP A 85 -2.76 14.23 -3.32
CA ASP A 85 -2.98 15.36 -2.40
C ASP A 85 -3.01 16.70 -3.13
N GLU A 86 -2.07 16.90 -4.05
CA GLU A 86 -1.96 18.13 -4.83
C GLU A 86 -2.98 18.22 -5.97
N THR A 87 -3.71 17.14 -6.27
CA THR A 87 -4.69 17.05 -7.36
C THR A 87 -6.10 16.67 -6.87
N LEU A 88 -6.49 15.40 -6.91
CA LEU A 88 -7.86 14.95 -6.72
C LEU A 88 -8.41 15.28 -5.32
N HIS A 89 -7.55 15.27 -4.29
CA HIS A 89 -7.97 15.63 -2.93
C HIS A 89 -8.40 17.10 -2.79
N LYS A 90 -8.03 17.98 -3.72
CA LYS A 90 -8.49 19.39 -3.74
C LYS A 90 -9.90 19.55 -4.33
N PHE A 91 -10.47 18.50 -4.92
CA PHE A 91 -11.74 18.55 -5.66
C PHE A 91 -12.72 17.46 -5.19
N LEU A 92 -12.94 17.34 -3.87
CA LEU A 92 -13.78 16.29 -3.25
C LEU A 92 -15.26 16.29 -3.65
N ALA A 93 -15.73 17.38 -4.28
CA ALA A 93 -17.05 17.43 -4.90
C ALA A 93 -17.15 16.57 -6.17
N LEU A 94 -16.02 16.35 -6.85
CA LEU A 94 -15.92 15.58 -8.09
C LEU A 94 -15.30 14.20 -7.88
N PHE A 95 -14.41 14.07 -6.89
CA PHE A 95 -13.64 12.85 -6.65
C PHE A 95 -13.88 12.27 -5.26
N ARG A 96 -13.67 10.97 -5.14
CA ARG A 96 -13.43 10.26 -3.87
C ARG A 96 -12.07 9.58 -3.99
N PRO A 97 -10.97 10.31 -3.75
CA PRO A 97 -9.64 9.76 -3.79
C PRO A 97 -9.33 9.05 -2.47
N GLN A 98 -8.64 7.92 -2.55
CA GLN A 98 -8.22 7.13 -1.41
C GLN A 98 -6.81 6.60 -1.63
N VAL A 99 -6.03 6.54 -0.55
CA VAL A 99 -4.75 5.85 -0.49
C VAL A 99 -4.92 4.63 0.40
N THR A 100 -4.47 3.47 -0.06
CA THR A 100 -4.37 2.26 0.76
C THR A 100 -2.91 1.89 0.91
N ARG A 101 -2.42 1.75 2.14
CA ARG A 101 -1.04 1.36 2.46
C ARG A 101 -1.07 -0.08 2.96
N PRO A 102 -0.94 -1.08 2.07
CA PRO A 102 -0.78 -2.45 2.52
C PRO A 102 0.51 -2.61 3.31
N GLY A 103 0.42 -3.40 4.38
CA GLY A 103 1.56 -3.97 5.09
C GLY A 103 2.21 -5.09 4.27
N GLN A 104 2.73 -6.11 4.94
CA GLN A 104 3.25 -7.27 4.23
C GLN A 104 2.10 -8.14 3.71
N ILE A 105 2.01 -8.25 2.39
CA ILE A 105 1.04 -9.13 1.74
C ILE A 105 1.61 -10.56 1.73
N ALA A 106 0.87 -11.50 2.30
CA ALA A 106 1.20 -12.91 2.34
C ALA A 106 0.52 -13.71 1.24
N GLY A 107 0.87 -14.99 1.16
CA GLY A 107 0.24 -15.95 0.27
C GLY A 107 -1.27 -16.02 0.47
N SER A 108 -1.97 -16.52 -0.53
CA SER A 108 -3.43 -16.60 -0.46
C SER A 108 -3.88 -17.57 0.63
N SER A 109 -4.88 -17.16 1.42
CA SER A 109 -5.48 -18.01 2.46
C SER A 109 -6.26 -19.21 1.88
N ALA A 110 -6.73 -19.08 0.63
CA ALA A 110 -7.51 -20.12 -0.04
C ALA A 110 -6.65 -21.14 -0.79
N SER A 111 -5.59 -20.69 -1.47
CA SER A 111 -4.75 -21.57 -2.32
C SER A 111 -3.35 -21.82 -1.78
N GLY A 112 -2.90 -21.04 -0.79
CA GLY A 112 -1.51 -21.05 -0.31
C GLY A 112 -0.50 -20.46 -1.31
N TYR A 113 -0.94 -20.04 -2.50
CA TYR A 113 -0.02 -19.49 -3.50
C TYR A 113 0.58 -18.17 -3.02
N TRP A 114 1.92 -18.12 -3.01
CA TRP A 114 2.71 -16.94 -2.69
C TRP A 114 3.75 -16.73 -3.79
N ASN A 115 3.88 -15.50 -4.29
CA ASN A 115 4.91 -15.10 -5.24
C ASN A 115 6.32 -15.48 -4.75
N THR A 116 6.90 -16.51 -5.37
CA THR A 116 8.19 -17.09 -4.99
C THR A 116 9.41 -16.21 -5.26
N ILE A 117 9.24 -15.12 -6.02
CA ILE A 117 10.30 -14.13 -6.29
C ILE A 117 10.44 -13.12 -5.13
N GLU A 118 9.50 -13.13 -4.18
CA GLU A 118 9.57 -12.32 -2.98
C GLU A 118 10.56 -12.89 -1.96
N HIS A 119 11.15 -12.01 -1.15
CA HIS A 119 12.16 -12.33 -0.16
C HIS A 119 11.63 -13.20 1.00
N LEU A 120 10.37 -13.03 1.41
CA LEU A 120 9.80 -13.76 2.55
C LEU A 120 9.49 -15.23 2.26
N PRO A 121 8.92 -15.62 1.12
CA PRO A 121 8.79 -17.04 0.76
C PRO A 121 10.14 -17.78 0.76
N PHE A 122 11.21 -17.12 0.31
CA PHE A 122 12.56 -17.68 0.39
C PHE A 122 13.00 -17.89 1.85
N PHE A 123 12.74 -16.90 2.71
CA PHE A 123 13.02 -16.99 4.13
C PHE A 123 12.28 -18.16 4.78
N ILE A 124 10.97 -18.31 4.55
CA ILE A 124 10.14 -19.40 5.09
C ILE A 124 10.54 -20.77 4.55
N LYS A 125 11.04 -20.84 3.30
CA LYS A 125 11.52 -22.07 2.70
C LYS A 125 12.88 -22.52 3.25
N SER A 126 13.73 -21.60 3.68
CA SER A 126 15.12 -21.92 4.07
C SER A 126 15.25 -22.94 5.23
N PRO A 127 14.42 -22.91 6.30
CA PRO A 127 14.44 -23.90 7.37
C PRO A 127 14.12 -25.33 6.92
N GLN A 128 13.35 -25.50 5.85
CA GLN A 128 13.04 -26.83 5.30
C GLN A 128 14.29 -27.52 4.73
N VAL A 129 15.29 -26.74 4.33
CA VAL A 129 16.58 -27.25 3.83
C VAL A 129 17.62 -27.29 4.95
N LEU A 130 17.65 -26.27 5.81
CA LEU A 130 18.66 -26.12 6.86
C LEU A 130 18.33 -26.92 8.14
N GLY A 131 17.09 -27.36 8.32
CA GLY A 131 16.63 -28.08 9.51
C GLY A 131 16.53 -27.22 10.78
N VAL A 132 16.62 -25.89 10.66
CA VAL A 132 16.60 -24.95 11.78
C VAL A 132 15.73 -23.74 11.45
N TRP A 133 14.82 -23.40 12.35
CA TRP A 133 14.02 -22.17 12.25
C TRP A 133 14.80 -20.99 12.85
N PRO A 134 14.80 -19.83 12.18
CA PRO A 134 15.49 -18.64 12.69
C PRO A 134 14.82 -18.10 13.95
N ASP A 135 15.63 -17.77 14.95
CA ASP A 135 15.16 -17.09 16.17
C ASP A 135 14.96 -15.60 15.85
N LEU A 136 13.71 -15.26 15.49
CA LEU A 136 13.30 -13.90 15.17
C LEU A 136 12.46 -13.30 16.31
N ASP A 137 12.79 -12.06 16.65
CA ASP A 137 11.97 -11.23 17.52
C ASP A 137 10.97 -10.37 16.71
N GLY A 138 9.94 -9.89 17.40
CA GLY A 138 8.98 -8.92 16.87
C GLY A 138 7.66 -9.55 16.41
N VAL A 139 6.77 -8.68 15.95
CA VAL A 139 5.40 -9.03 15.59
C VAL A 139 5.27 -9.11 14.07
N MET A 140 4.86 -10.28 13.59
CA MET A 140 4.44 -10.55 12.22
C MET A 140 3.02 -9.99 12.00
N GLN A 141 2.92 -8.88 11.27
CA GLN A 141 1.66 -8.30 10.85
C GLN A 141 1.49 -8.54 9.35
N TRP A 142 1.11 -9.76 8.98
CA TRP A 142 0.96 -10.13 7.57
C TRP A 142 -0.50 -10.34 7.22
N VAL A 143 -0.89 -9.97 5.99
CA VAL A 143 -2.26 -10.11 5.49
C VAL A 143 -2.27 -10.97 4.22
N PRO A 144 -3.05 -12.06 4.17
CA PRO A 144 -3.23 -12.83 2.93
C PRO A 144 -3.71 -11.96 1.77
N VAL A 145 -3.19 -12.22 0.55
CA VAL A 145 -3.48 -11.40 -0.63
C VAL A 145 -4.98 -11.28 -0.97
N ASP A 146 -5.74 -12.36 -0.79
CA ASP A 146 -7.20 -12.37 -1.03
C ASP A 146 -7.95 -11.47 -0.04
N LEU A 147 -7.56 -11.49 1.23
CA LEU A 147 -8.14 -10.58 2.24
C LEU A 147 -7.72 -9.13 1.98
N SER A 148 -6.45 -8.88 1.65
CA SER A 148 -5.98 -7.53 1.31
C SER A 148 -6.72 -6.97 0.08
N ALA A 149 -6.93 -7.79 -0.95
CA ALA A 149 -7.67 -7.38 -2.15
C ALA A 149 -9.15 -7.11 -1.84
N GLY A 150 -9.77 -7.94 -1.00
CA GLY A 150 -11.13 -7.74 -0.51
C GLY A 150 -11.30 -6.39 0.19
N VAL A 151 -10.42 -6.06 1.14
CA VAL A 151 -10.45 -4.77 1.86
C VAL A 151 -10.28 -3.59 0.90
N VAL A 152 -9.35 -3.68 -0.05
CA VAL A 152 -9.12 -2.62 -1.05
C VAL A 152 -10.39 -2.40 -1.89
N ALA A 153 -11.04 -3.47 -2.35
CA ALA A 153 -12.30 -3.40 -3.10
C ALA A 153 -13.44 -2.81 -2.25
N ASP A 154 -13.60 -3.26 -1.00
CA ASP A 154 -14.62 -2.76 -0.09
C ASP A 154 -14.48 -1.26 0.15
N LEU A 155 -13.25 -0.77 0.35
CA LEU A 155 -12.98 0.65 0.59
C LEU A 155 -13.39 1.53 -0.60
N ILE A 156 -13.08 1.11 -1.83
CA ILE A 156 -13.42 1.91 -3.01
C ILE A 156 -14.89 1.77 -3.41
N LEU A 157 -15.54 0.65 -3.10
CA LEU A 157 -16.96 0.47 -3.40
C LEU A 157 -17.86 1.09 -2.34
N ASN A 158 -17.41 1.19 -1.09
CA ASN A 158 -18.20 1.75 0.02
C ASN A 158 -18.30 3.29 -0.03
N PRO A 159 -19.47 3.89 -0.31
CA PRO A 159 -19.65 5.34 -0.38
C PRO A 159 -19.35 6.08 0.94
N SER A 160 -19.45 5.38 2.06
CA SER A 160 -19.20 5.90 3.42
C SER A 160 -17.72 5.91 3.79
N ALA A 161 -16.85 5.26 3.00
CA ALA A 161 -15.40 5.31 3.21
C ALA A 161 -14.86 6.70 2.86
N SER A 162 -14.70 7.55 3.87
CA SER A 162 -14.41 8.98 3.73
C SER A 162 -12.97 9.38 4.06
N HIS A 163 -12.17 8.52 4.67
CA HIS A 163 -10.78 8.83 4.97
C HIS A 163 -9.95 8.84 3.69
N ALA A 164 -8.95 9.73 3.66
CA ALA A 164 -8.02 9.86 2.55
C ALA A 164 -6.98 8.73 2.51
N VAL A 165 -6.70 8.13 3.66
CA VAL A 165 -5.64 7.13 3.85
C VAL A 165 -6.18 5.99 4.70
N TYR A 166 -5.83 4.76 4.33
CA TYR A 166 -6.11 3.54 5.09
C TYR A 166 -4.85 2.67 5.17
N HIS A 167 -4.59 2.06 6.32
CA HIS A 167 -3.59 1.02 6.51
C HIS A 167 -4.27 -0.35 6.36
N VAL A 168 -3.79 -1.14 5.40
CA VAL A 168 -4.31 -2.49 5.14
C VAL A 168 -3.29 -3.48 5.69
N ASP A 169 -3.40 -3.76 6.98
CA ASP A 169 -2.46 -4.62 7.69
C ASP A 169 -3.18 -5.48 8.73
N ASN A 170 -2.50 -6.49 9.29
CA ASN A 170 -3.05 -7.33 10.36
C ASN A 170 -2.94 -6.59 11.69
N PRO A 171 -4.05 -6.10 12.27
CA PRO A 171 -4.01 -5.29 13.48
C PRO A 171 -3.69 -6.11 14.74
N VAL A 172 -3.92 -7.43 14.70
CA VAL A 172 -3.65 -8.33 15.83
C VAL A 172 -2.16 -8.68 15.85
N GLY A 173 -1.63 -9.05 14.69
CA GLY A 173 -0.27 -9.57 14.55
C GLY A 173 -0.07 -10.92 15.24
N GLN A 174 1.09 -11.52 15.03
CA GLN A 174 1.51 -12.77 15.66
C GLN A 174 3.00 -12.66 16.03
N GLN A 175 3.42 -13.15 17.19
CA GLN A 175 4.85 -13.11 17.52
C GLN A 175 5.61 -14.07 16.61
N TRP A 176 6.78 -13.65 16.13
CA TRP A 176 7.66 -14.52 15.35
C TRP A 176 8.04 -15.81 16.10
N LYS A 177 8.11 -15.74 17.44
CA LYS A 177 8.39 -16.89 18.31
C LYS A 177 7.29 -17.96 18.30
N ASP A 178 6.07 -17.59 17.91
CA ASP A 178 4.93 -18.51 17.85
C ASP A 178 4.82 -19.22 16.48
N MET A 179 5.79 -19.02 15.58
CA MET A 179 5.80 -19.61 14.23
C MET A 179 6.53 -20.96 14.14
N ASN A 180 7.15 -21.43 15.22
CA ASN A 180 7.97 -22.65 15.25
C ASN A 180 7.22 -23.82 15.93
#